data_AF-A0A255RDN9-F1
#
_entry.id   AF-A0A255RDN9-F1
#
_cell.length_a   1.000
_cell.length_b   1.000
_cell.length_c   1.000
_cell.angle_alpha   90.00
_cell.angle_beta   90.00
_cell.angle_gamma   90.00
#
_symmetry.space_group_name_H-M   'P 1'
#
loop_
_entity.id
_entity.type
_entity.pdbx_description
1 polymer ?
#
loop_
_entity_poly.entity_id
_entity_poly.type
_entity_poly.pdbx_seq_one_letter_code
_entity_poly.pdbx_strand_id
1 'polypeptide(L)' 'MIEILLSTALIIAISVTFLCVKLIFRKNGRFESQHIHDSKAMKDRGIHCVMDQDREMRRKSRFAVSERIEK' A
#
# COMPACT_ATOMS: atom_id res chain seq x y z
N MET A 1 2.75 -36.67 15.20
CA MET A 1 2.63 -36.01 13.88
C MET A 1 1.29 -35.29 13.73
N ILE A 2 0.15 -35.98 13.92
CA ILE A 2 -1.20 -35.39 13.77
C ILE A 2 -1.43 -34.20 14.72
N GLU A 3 -1.00 -34.31 15.98
CA GLU A 3 -1.11 -33.20 16.96
C GLU A 3 -0.42 -31.91 16.50
N ILE A 4 0.76 -32.03 15.88
CA ILE A 4 1.51 -30.89 15.35
C ILE A 4 0.77 -30.30 14.15
N LEU A 5 0.23 -31.16 13.26
CA LEU A 5 -0.57 -30.71 12.11
C LEU A 5 -1.84 -29.97 12.52
N LEU A 6 -2.54 -30.46 13.56
CA LEU A 6 -3.74 -29.81 14.10
C LEU A 6 -3.39 -28.46 14.73
N SER A 7 -2.30 -28.42 15.50
CA SER A 7 -1.84 -27.19 16.16
C SER A 7 -1.43 -26.12 15.15
N THR A 8 -0.69 -26.48 14.10
CA THR A 8 -0.29 -25.53 13.05
C THR A 8 -1.48 -25.07 12.21
N ALA A 9 -2.39 -25.99 11.85
CA ALA A 9 -3.61 -25.63 11.13
C ALA A 9 -4.49 -24.66 11.93
N LEU A 10 -4.64 -24.87 13.25
CA LEU A 10 -5.37 -23.96 14.14
C LEU A 10 -4.78 -22.55 14.13
N ILE A 11 -3.45 -22.44 14.25
CA ILE A 11 -2.75 -21.14 14.24
C ILE A 11 -2.97 -20.41 12.91
N ILE A 12 -2.84 -21.12 11.79
CA ILE A 12 -3.05 -20.53 10.45
C ILE A 12 -4.51 -20.05 10.31
N ALA A 13 -5.48 -20.85 10.75
CA ALA A 13 -6.90 -20.48 10.69
C ALA A 13 -7.20 -19.19 11.49
N ILE A 14 -6.64 -19.06 12.69
CA ILE A 14 -6.77 -17.85 13.51
C ILE A 14 -6.14 -16.64 12.80
N SER A 15 -4.95 -16.85 12.20
CA SER A 15 -4.20 -15.79 11.51
C SER A 15 -4.96 -15.25 10.29
N VAL A 16 -5.51 -16.14 9.46
CA VAL A 16 -6.32 -15.78 8.30
C VAL A 16 -7.62 -15.09 8.73
N THR A 17 -8.24 -15.56 9.81
CA THR A 17 -9.44 -14.92 10.37
C THR A 17 -9.15 -13.46 10.73
N PHE A 18 -8.06 -13.19 11.46
CA PHE A 18 -7.66 -11.82 11.82
C PHE A 18 -7.33 -10.96 10.60
N LEU A 19 -6.63 -11.51 9.60
CA LEU A 19 -6.33 -10.80 8.35
C LEU A 19 -7.60 -10.35 7.63
N CYS A 20 -8.65 -11.17 7.67
CA CYS A 20 -9.91 -10.92 6.98
C CYS A 20 -10.96 -10.16 7.83
N VAL A 21 -10.67 -9.79 9.08
CA VAL A 21 -11.63 -9.07 9.96
C VAL A 21 -12.19 -7.83 9.26
N LYS A 22 -11.32 -7.02 8.64
CA LYS A 22 -11.76 -5.80 7.96
C LYS A 22 -12.64 -6.07 6.75
N LEU A 23 -12.50 -7.23 6.10
CA LEU A 23 -13.34 -7.64 4.98
C LEU A 23 -14.71 -8.15 5.43
N ILE A 24 -14.73 -9.00 6.46
CA ILE A 24 -15.93 -9.69 6.94
C ILE A 24 -16.84 -8.73 7.71
N PHE A 25 -16.27 -7.84 8.54
CA PHE A 25 -17.05 -6.97 9.44
C PHE A 25 -17.42 -5.61 8.84
N ARG A 26 -16.84 -5.19 7.70
CA ARG A 26 -17.17 -3.90 7.06
C ARG A 26 -18.08 -4.14 5.85
N LYS A 27 -19.23 -3.46 5.81
CA LYS A 27 -20.10 -3.37 4.63
C LYS A 27 -19.32 -2.63 3.53
N ASN A 28 -18.75 -3.36 2.57
CA ASN A 28 -17.74 -2.92 1.57
C ASN A 28 -16.27 -2.99 2.00
N GLY A 29 -15.90 -3.97 2.82
CA GLY A 29 -14.50 -4.25 3.10
C GLY A 29 -13.74 -4.53 1.80
N ARG A 30 -12.76 -3.67 1.48
CA ARG A 30 -11.75 -3.88 0.44
C ARG A 30 -10.39 -3.93 1.12
N PHE A 31 -9.45 -4.65 0.53
CA PHE A 31 -8.06 -4.45 0.88
C PHE A 31 -7.68 -2.99 0.59
N GLU A 32 -6.92 -2.37 1.49
CA GLU A 32 -6.39 -1.05 1.20
C GLU A 32 -5.45 -1.16 0.01
N SER A 33 -5.60 -0.23 -0.92
CA SER A 33 -4.74 -0.10 -2.07
C SER A 33 -3.30 0.10 -1.61
N GLN A 34 -2.39 -0.77 -2.06
CA GLN A 34 -0.96 -0.60 -1.81
C GLN A 34 -0.36 0.56 -2.63
N HIS A 35 -1.11 1.11 -3.58
CA HIS A 35 -0.73 2.31 -4.31
C HIS A 35 -0.91 3.55 -3.41
N ILE A 36 0.19 4.26 -3.18
CA ILE A 36 0.21 5.54 -2.43
C ILE A 36 -0.79 6.54 -3.03
N HIS A 37 -1.01 6.48 -4.34
CA HIS A 37 -1.88 7.43 -5.04
C HIS A 37 -3.35 7.32 -4.66
N ASP A 38 -3.80 6.12 -4.28
CA ASP A 38 -5.18 5.82 -3.89
C ASP A 38 -5.45 6.15 -2.41
N SER A 39 -4.39 6.41 -1.64
CA SER A 39 -4.52 6.78 -0.24
C SER A 39 -4.88 8.26 -0.10
N LYS A 40 -6.14 8.54 0.23
CA LYS A 40 -6.62 9.90 0.53
C LYS A 40 -5.77 10.57 1.61
N ALA A 41 -5.39 9.83 2.65
CA ALA A 41 -4.58 10.36 3.75
C ALA A 41 -3.17 10.79 3.31
N MET A 42 -2.55 10.08 2.36
CA MET A 42 -1.24 10.47 1.81
C MET A 42 -1.37 11.67 0.88
N LYS A 43 -2.45 11.70 0.07
CA LYS A 43 -2.79 12.84 -0.78
C LYS A 43 -3.01 14.12 0.03
N ASP A 44 -3.72 14.03 1.15
CA ASP A 44 -3.96 15.18 2.06
C ASP A 44 -2.65 15.72 2.68
N ARG A 45 -1.62 14.87 2.79
CA ARG A 45 -0.26 15.25 3.23
C ARG A 45 0.62 15.78 2.09
N GLY A 46 0.11 15.85 0.86
CA GLY A 46 0.89 16.20 -0.33
C GLY A 46 1.87 15.13 -0.80
N ILE A 47 1.81 13.93 -0.21
CA ILE A 47 2.70 12.81 -0.53
C ILE A 47 2.10 12.07 -1.73
N HIS A 48 2.90 11.96 -2.80
CA HIS A 48 2.51 11.37 -4.07
C HIS A 48 3.52 10.29 -4.50
N CYS A 49 3.42 9.75 -5.72
CA CYS A 49 4.35 8.72 -6.19
C CYS A 49 5.80 9.21 -6.08
N VAL A 50 6.71 8.35 -5.63
CA VAL A 50 8.13 8.70 -5.47
C VAL A 50 8.76 9.18 -6.77
N MET A 51 8.32 8.62 -7.91
CA MET A 51 8.81 9.00 -9.24
C MET A 51 8.41 10.42 -9.60
N ASP A 52 7.17 10.81 -9.25
CA ASP A 52 6.66 12.15 -9.50
C ASP A 52 7.32 13.15 -8.53
N GLN A 53 7.48 12.80 -7.25
CA GLN A 53 8.19 13.62 -6.26
C GLN A 53 9.64 13.88 -6.69
N ASP A 54 10.34 12.85 -7.15
CA ASP A 54 11.70 12.94 -7.65
C ASP A 54 11.75 13.82 -8.91
N ARG A 55 10.82 13.65 -9.86
CA ARG A 55 10.71 14.49 -11.05
C ARG A 55 10.46 15.97 -10.70
N GLU A 56 9.57 16.26 -9.75
CA GLU A 56 9.30 17.62 -9.27
C GLU A 56 10.54 18.25 -8.63
N MET A 57 11.29 17.50 -7.81
CA MET A 57 12.52 17.99 -7.20
C MET A 57 13.63 18.24 -8.23
N ARG A 58 13.78 17.37 -9.23
CA ARG A 58 14.75 17.54 -10.33
C ARG A 58 14.49 18.83 -11.10
N ARG A 59 13.21 19.17 -11.34
CA ARG A 59 12.82 20.40 -12.04
C ARG A 59 13.04 21.68 -11.22
N LYS A 60 13.01 21.60 -9.88
CA LYS A 60 13.27 22.75 -9.00
C LYS A 60 14.76 23.12 -8.89
N SER A 61 15.67 22.23 -9.30
CA SER A 61 17.11 22.48 -9.24
C SER A 61 17.54 23.59 -10.20
N ARG A 62 18.46 24.47 -9.75
CA ARG A 62 19.10 25.48 -10.62
C ARG A 62 19.90 24.86 -11.77
N PHE A 63 20.31 23.60 -11.61
CA PHE A 63 21.05 22.82 -12.60
C PHE A 63 20.15 21.79 -13.30
N ALA A 64 18.84 22.04 -13.34
CA ALA A 64 17.90 21.14 -14.01
C ALA A 64 18.26 20.99 -15.49
N VAL A 65 18.38 19.74 -15.94
CA VAL A 65 18.59 19.38 -17.34
C VAL A 65 17.23 19.34 -18.04
N SER A 66 17.20 19.69 -19.33
CA SER A 66 15.98 19.56 -20.14
C SER A 66 15.61 18.08 -20.33
N GLU A 67 14.81 17.53 -19.43
CA GLU A 67 14.26 16.18 -19.55
C GLU A 67 13.01 16.15 -20.46
N ARG A 68 12.81 15.03 -21.16
CA ARG A 68 11.59 14.82 -21.97
C ARG A 68 10.39 14.72 -21.04
N ILE A 69 9.43 15.62 -21.22
CA ILE A 69 8.17 15.60 -20.47
C ILE A 69 7.26 14.58 -21.13
N GLU A 70 7.16 13.38 -20.54
CA GLU A 70 6.04 12.48 -20.83
C GLU A 70 4.76 13.14 -20.31
N LYS A 71 3.82 13.39 -21.23
CA LYS A 71 2.48 13.93 -20.96
C LYS A 71 1.53 12.82 -20.56
#